data_AF-A0A7Y4YG14-F1
#
_entry.id   AF-A0A7Y4YG14-F1
#
_cell.length_a   1.000
_cell.length_b   1.000
_cell.length_c   1.000
_cell.angle_alpha   90.00
_cell.angle_beta   90.00
_cell.angle_gamma   90.00
#
_symmetry.space_group_name_H-M   'P 1'
#
loop_
_entity.id
_entity.type
_entity.pdbx_description
1 polymer ?
#
loop_
_entity_poly.entity_id
_entity_poly.type
_entity_poly.pdbx_seq_one_letter_code
_entity_poly.pdbx_strand_id
1 'polypeptide(L)'
;HMAGPPMKQLVNLSKGRRIFVMQCGFHAYMESWGVAITNPYFAKTDEQGRFTMTDVPPGTYKLVVWHPYIRTATEQTVTIGPKGTVEANIVVPAPTGRLYANEVLDHAYTRYNVTEETKRDIDPMIHRQDH
;
A
#
# COMPACT_ATOMS: atom_id res chain seq x y z
N HIS A 1 27.20 14.27 7.33
CA HIS A 1 25.98 14.24 8.16
C HIS A 1 26.20 13.22 9.25
N MET A 2 26.21 13.64 10.52
CA MET A 2 26.30 12.72 11.66
C MET A 2 24.89 12.30 12.06
N ALA A 3 24.72 11.04 12.46
CA ALA A 3 23.45 10.59 13.03
C ALA A 3 23.16 11.39 14.31
N GLY A 4 21.93 11.87 14.44
CA GLY A 4 21.47 12.48 15.70
C GLY A 4 21.37 11.43 16.81
N PRO A 5 21.30 11.87 18.08
CA PRO A 5 21.07 10.95 19.20
C PRO A 5 19.73 10.21 19.04
N PRO A 6 19.66 8.92 19.46
CA PRO A 6 18.43 8.15 19.38
C PRO A 6 17.33 8.76 20.25
N MET A 7 16.10 8.76 19.75
CA MET A 7 14.93 9.29 20.44
C MET A 7 13.84 8.21 20.59
N LYS A 8 13.10 8.26 21.70
CA LYS A 8 11.85 7.52 21.86
C LYS A 8 10.70 8.53 21.90
N GLN A 9 9.67 8.30 21.09
CA GLN A 9 8.47 9.12 21.06
C GLN A 9 7.23 8.22 21.05
N LEU A 10 6.26 8.56 21.90
CA LEU A 10 4.95 7.93 21.86
C LEU A 10 4.16 8.46 20.67
N VAL A 11 3.63 7.54 19.86
CA VAL A 11 2.76 7.86 18.72
C VAL A 11 1.31 7.66 19.16
N ASN A 12 0.56 8.76 19.26
CA ASN A 12 -0.87 8.71 19.58
C ASN A 12 -1.72 8.69 18.31
N LEU A 13 -2.36 7.56 18.03
CA LEU A 13 -3.29 7.44 16.92
C LEU A 13 -4.67 7.98 17.33
N SER A 14 -5.25 8.87 16.52
CA SER A 14 -6.57 9.46 16.79
C SER A 14 -7.55 9.22 15.64
N LYS A 15 -8.85 9.45 15.88
CA LYS A 15 -9.93 9.29 14.90
C LYS A 15 -10.04 7.87 14.33
N GLY A 16 -9.82 6.86 15.17
CA GLY A 16 -9.89 5.45 14.76
C GLY A 16 -8.79 5.00 13.80
N ARG A 17 -7.75 5.82 13.58
CA ARG A 17 -6.59 5.45 12.77
C ARG A 17 -5.83 4.31 13.44
N ARG A 18 -5.38 3.35 12.63
CA ARG A 18 -4.60 2.19 13.08
C ARG A 18 -3.27 2.02 12.34
N ILE A 19 -3.02 2.83 11.32
CA ILE A 19 -1.80 2.77 10.52
C ILE A 19 -0.95 4.00 10.86
N PHE A 20 0.33 3.78 11.06
CA PHE A 20 1.36 4.81 11.20
C PHE A 20 2.46 4.56 10.18
N VAL A 21 2.98 5.64 9.60
CA VAL A 21 4.13 5.62 8.71
C VAL A 21 5.17 6.61 9.22
N MET A 22 6.42 6.16 9.22
CA MET A 22 7.59 7.01 9.43
C MET A 22 8.40 6.96 8.14
N GLN A 23 8.63 8.10 7.51
CA GLN A 23 9.38 8.20 6.26
C GLN A 23 10.50 9.23 6.39
N CYS A 24 11.66 8.92 5.83
CA CYS A 24 12.74 9.87 5.69
C CYS A 24 12.37 10.91 4.61
N GLY A 25 12.54 12.20 4.92
CA GLY A 25 12.30 13.27 3.94
C GLY A 25 13.29 13.33 2.77
N PHE A 26 14.38 12.55 2.82
CA PHE A 26 15.46 12.60 1.83
C PHE A 26 15.63 11.32 1.00
N HIS A 27 15.30 10.16 1.58
CA HIS A 27 15.43 8.87 0.92
C HIS A 27 14.05 8.28 0.70
N ALA A 28 13.61 8.24 -0.56
CA ALA A 28 12.25 7.84 -0.92
C ALA A 28 11.85 6.43 -0.42
N TYR A 29 12.82 5.52 -0.26
CA TYR A 29 12.61 4.14 0.17
C TYR A 29 12.85 3.90 1.67
N MET A 30 13.32 4.91 2.41
CA MET A 30 13.58 4.76 3.83
C MET A 30 12.32 5.07 4.62
N GLU A 31 11.49 4.04 4.77
CA GLU A 31 10.24 4.12 5.51
C GLU A 31 10.04 2.92 6.42
N SER A 32 9.17 3.11 7.41
CA SER A 32 8.70 2.07 8.31
C SER A 32 7.22 2.25 8.54
N TRP A 33 6.50 1.12 8.56
CA TRP A 33 5.06 1.08 8.76
C TRP A 33 4.73 0.37 10.05
N GLY A 34 3.69 0.84 10.73
CA GLY A 34 3.13 0.22 11.92
C GLY A 34 1.62 0.08 11.79
N VAL A 35 1.11 -1.08 12.20
CA VAL A 35 -0.33 -1.35 12.29
C VAL A 35 -0.68 -1.67 13.74
N ALA A 36 -1.59 -0.90 14.33
CA ALA A 36 -2.10 -1.11 15.68
C ALA A 36 -3.21 -2.17 15.64
N ILE A 37 -2.90 -3.33 16.21
CA ILE A 37 -3.81 -4.48 16.33
C ILE A 37 -4.28 -4.57 17.78
N THR A 38 -5.60 -4.63 17.98
CA THR A 38 -6.23 -4.61 19.31
C THR A 38 -6.64 -5.99 19.80
N ASN A 39 -6.20 -7.05 19.13
CA ASN A 39 -6.46 -8.44 19.48
C ASN A 39 -5.17 -9.28 19.25
N PRO A 40 -5.04 -10.47 19.87
CA PRO A 40 -3.83 -11.27 19.76
C PRO A 40 -3.73 -12.07 18.45
N TYR A 41 -4.75 -12.04 17.60
CA TYR A 41 -4.87 -12.88 16.41
C TYR A 41 -4.36 -12.12 15.19
N PHE A 42 -3.04 -12.12 15.02
CA PHE A 42 -2.38 -11.58 13.84
C PHE A 42 -1.14 -12.40 13.47
N ALA A 43 -0.76 -12.32 12.20
CA ALA A 43 0.46 -12.93 11.71
C ALA A 43 1.08 -12.05 10.62
N LYS A 44 2.40 -12.02 10.54
CA LYS A 44 3.13 -11.50 9.38
C LYS A 44 3.38 -12.66 8.43
N THR A 45 3.19 -12.45 7.14
CA THR A 45 3.54 -13.46 6.14
C THR A 45 5.05 -13.62 6.04
N ASP A 46 5.50 -14.83 5.72
CA ASP A 46 6.89 -15.09 5.34
C ASP A 46 7.17 -14.59 3.90
N GLU A 47 8.40 -14.80 3.44
CA GLU A 47 8.86 -14.42 2.09
C GLU A 47 8.09 -15.16 0.97
N GLN A 48 7.46 -16.29 1.28
CA GLN A 48 6.64 -17.07 0.36
C GLN A 48 5.14 -16.73 0.47
N GLY A 49 4.77 -15.74 1.30
CA GLY A 49 3.38 -15.33 1.51
C GLY A 49 2.59 -16.21 2.48
N ARG A 50 3.22 -17.18 3.15
CA ARG A 50 2.54 -18.09 4.08
C ARG A 50 2.38 -17.42 5.44
N PHE A 51 1.29 -17.75 6.13
CA PHE A 51 1.02 -17.31 7.49
C PHE A 51 0.38 -18.45 8.31
N THR A 52 0.47 -18.35 9.63
CA THR A 52 -0.19 -19.27 10.55
C THR A 52 -0.65 -18.50 11.76
N MET A 53 -1.87 -18.78 12.21
CA MET A 53 -2.48 -18.18 13.38
C MET A 53 -3.11 -19.30 14.20
N THR A 54 -2.66 -19.47 15.43
CA THR A 54 -3.09 -20.55 16.31
C THR A 54 -4.06 -20.03 17.37
N ASP A 55 -4.76 -20.97 18.02
CA ASP A 55 -5.60 -20.70 19.20
C ASP A 55 -6.71 -19.68 18.97
N VAL A 56 -7.15 -19.52 17.72
CA VAL A 56 -8.30 -18.70 17.36
C VAL A 56 -9.57 -19.43 17.83
N PRO A 57 -10.41 -18.81 18.67
CA PRO A 57 -11.64 -19.42 19.14
C PRO A 57 -12.58 -19.80 17.98
N PRO A 58 -13.47 -20.77 18.17
CA PRO A 58 -14.48 -21.09 17.17
C PRO A 58 -15.40 -19.89 16.91
N GLY A 59 -15.71 -19.64 15.65
CA GLY A 59 -16.53 -18.51 15.23
C GLY A 59 -16.35 -18.15 13.76
N THR A 60 -17.13 -17.18 13.32
CA THR A 60 -17.03 -16.60 11.98
C THR A 60 -16.34 -15.24 12.06
N TYR A 61 -15.26 -15.08 11.31
CA TYR A 61 -14.40 -13.91 11.35
C TYR A 61 -14.21 -13.31 9.96
N LYS A 62 -13.90 -12.01 9.91
CA LYS A 62 -13.30 -11.39 8.75
C LYS A 62 -11.79 -11.44 8.87
N LEU A 63 -11.15 -12.24 8.03
CA LEU A 63 -9.70 -12.20 7.82
C LEU A 63 -9.37 -10.95 7.00
N VAL A 64 -8.49 -10.10 7.53
CA VAL A 64 -8.11 -8.83 6.89
C VAL A 64 -6.63 -8.89 6.53
N VAL A 65 -6.32 -8.75 5.24
CA VAL A 65 -4.96 -8.66 4.73
C VAL A 65 -4.66 -7.21 4.37
N TRP A 66 -3.58 -6.68 4.96
CA TRP A 66 -3.13 -5.31 4.74
C TRP A 66 -1.66 -5.29 4.34
N HIS A 67 -1.31 -4.39 3.42
CA HIS A 67 0.05 -4.12 3.00
C HIS A 67 0.21 -2.63 2.67
N PRO A 68 1.38 -2.00 2.92
CA PRO A 68 1.61 -0.58 2.63
C PRO A 68 1.23 -0.14 1.21
N TYR A 69 1.51 -0.98 0.22
CA TYR A 69 1.31 -0.62 -1.19
C TYR A 69 -0.04 -1.03 -1.76
N ILE A 70 -0.91 -1.72 -1.01
CA ILE A 70 -2.27 -2.00 -1.49
C ILE A 70 -3.21 -0.87 -1.08
N ARG A 71 -4.05 -0.42 -2.01
CA ARG A 71 -4.96 0.71 -1.78
C ARG A 71 -6.05 0.40 -0.76
N THR A 72 -6.54 -0.83 -0.79
CA THR A 72 -7.63 -1.31 0.07
C THR A 72 -7.24 -2.65 0.64
N ALA A 73 -7.50 -2.85 1.92
CA ALA A 73 -7.30 -4.16 2.54
C ALA A 73 -8.19 -5.21 1.87
N THR A 74 -7.66 -6.42 1.73
CA THR A 74 -8.44 -7.56 1.24
C THR A 74 -9.12 -8.23 2.42
N GLU A 75 -10.43 -8.45 2.33
CA GLU A 75 -11.19 -9.13 3.38
C GLU A 75 -11.72 -10.46 2.86
N GLN A 76 -11.66 -11.50 3.71
CA GLN A 76 -12.27 -12.80 3.45
C GLN A 76 -12.98 -13.30 4.71
N THR A 77 -14.22 -13.78 4.55
CA THR A 77 -14.92 -14.45 5.65
C THR A 77 -14.36 -15.85 5.85
N VAL A 78 -14.00 -16.18 7.08
CA VAL A 78 -13.53 -17.52 7.48
C VAL A 78 -14.35 -18.01 8.67
N THR A 79 -14.70 -19.29 8.67
CA THR A 79 -15.46 -19.93 9.76
C THR A 79 -14.60 -21.02 10.38
N ILE A 80 -14.28 -20.87 11.67
CA ILE A 80 -13.44 -21.79 12.43
C ILE A 80 -14.34 -22.62 13.33
N GLY A 81 -14.30 -23.95 13.15
CA GLY A 81 -15.00 -24.90 14.01
C GLY A 81 -14.20 -25.25 15.29
N PRO A 82 -14.83 -25.92 16.27
CA PRO A 82 -14.13 -26.42 17.46
C PRO A 82 -12.95 -27.32 17.11
N LYS A 83 -11.74 -26.95 17.55
CA LYS A 83 -10.47 -27.66 17.24
C LYS A 83 -10.22 -27.84 15.73
N GLY A 84 -10.83 -27.00 14.89
CA GLY A 84 -10.68 -27.07 13.44
C GLY A 84 -9.44 -26.34 12.94
N THR A 85 -8.90 -26.81 11.83
CA THR A 85 -7.94 -26.06 11.01
C THR A 85 -8.66 -25.57 9.77
N VAL A 86 -8.44 -24.31 9.39
CA VAL A 86 -9.03 -23.71 8.18
C VAL A 86 -7.90 -23.26 7.29
N GLU A 87 -7.89 -23.72 6.05
CA GLU A 87 -7.03 -23.20 5.01
C GLU A 87 -7.72 -22.01 4.33
N ALA A 88 -7.01 -20.89 4.23
CA ALA A 88 -7.52 -19.68 3.59
C ALA A 88 -6.52 -19.20 2.54
N ASN A 89 -6.93 -19.27 1.27
CA ASN A 89 -6.15 -18.78 0.14
C ASN A 89 -6.66 -17.39 -0.26
N ILE A 90 -5.82 -16.36 -0.08
CA ILE A 90 -6.17 -14.96 -0.36
C ILE A 90 -5.34 -14.47 -1.54
N VAL A 91 -6.01 -13.95 -2.57
CA VAL A 91 -5.34 -13.29 -3.69
C VAL A 91 -5.29 -11.79 -3.43
N VAL A 92 -4.08 -11.26 -3.36
CA VAL A 92 -3.82 -9.82 -3.25
C VAL A 92 -3.23 -9.34 -4.57
N PRO A 93 -3.98 -8.56 -5.37
CA PRO A 93 -3.46 -8.01 -6.61
C PRO A 93 -2.24 -7.13 -6.34
N ALA A 94 -1.18 -7.31 -7.14
CA ALA A 94 -0.06 -6.40 -7.12
C ALA A 94 -0.56 -4.98 -7.45
N PRO A 95 -0.14 -3.97 -6.69
CA PRO A 95 -0.55 -2.61 -6.97
C PRO A 95 0.04 -2.16 -8.30
N THR A 96 -0.78 -1.48 -9.12
CA THR A 96 -0.38 -0.97 -10.42
C THR A 96 -0.17 0.55 -10.38
N GLY A 97 0.73 1.04 -11.24
CA GLY A 97 1.06 2.45 -11.34
C GLY A 97 2.17 2.89 -10.40
N ARG A 98 2.29 4.22 -10.20
CA ARG A 98 3.40 4.84 -9.48
C ARG A 98 3.23 4.67 -7.97
N LEU A 99 4.07 3.85 -7.34
CA LEU A 99 4.07 3.64 -5.89
C LEU A 99 4.82 4.77 -5.17
N TYR A 100 5.83 5.35 -5.84
CA TYR A 100 6.62 6.45 -5.28
C TYR A 100 6.75 7.64 -6.22
N ALA A 101 6.79 8.85 -5.65
CA ALA A 101 6.94 10.10 -6.39
C ALA A 101 8.27 10.23 -7.16
N ASN A 102 9.22 9.32 -6.98
CA ASN A 102 10.49 9.23 -7.74
C ASN A 102 10.55 8.01 -8.69
N GLU A 103 9.55 7.13 -8.67
CA GLU A 103 9.47 5.99 -9.58
C GLU A 103 9.18 6.52 -10.99
N VAL A 104 10.07 6.23 -11.93
CA VAL A 104 9.84 6.50 -13.35
C VAL A 104 9.02 5.33 -13.86
N LEU A 105 7.80 5.59 -14.30
CA LEU A 105 7.01 4.57 -14.99
C LEU A 105 7.67 4.31 -16.35
N ASP A 106 8.02 3.07 -16.64
CA ASP A 106 8.45 2.63 -17.99
C ASP A 106 7.34 2.75 -19.05
N HIS A 107 6.13 3.18 -18.64
CA HIS A 107 4.99 3.34 -19.51
C HIS A 107 4.58 4.81 -19.66
N ALA A 108 4.36 5.19 -20.92
CA ALA A 108 4.08 6.53 -21.41
C ALA A 108 3.07 7.31 -20.56
N TYR A 109 3.47 8.51 -20.18
CA TYR A 109 2.68 9.53 -19.48
C TYR A 109 1.32 9.77 -20.17
N THR A 110 0.22 9.28 -19.60
CA THR A 110 -1.11 9.89 -19.82
C THR A 110 -1.32 10.98 -18.77
N ARG A 111 -0.83 12.18 -19.06
CA ARG A 111 -1.31 13.40 -18.39
C ARG A 111 -2.39 14.01 -19.30
N TYR A 112 -3.61 14.17 -18.79
CA TYR A 112 -4.75 14.77 -19.50
C TYR A 112 -5.39 13.95 -20.65
N ASN A 113 -5.37 12.61 -20.61
CA ASN A 113 -5.97 11.77 -21.67
C ASN A 113 -5.36 11.95 -23.08
N VAL A 114 -4.20 12.59 -23.20
CA VAL A 114 -3.47 12.74 -24.47
C VAL A 114 -2.44 11.61 -24.53
N THR A 115 -2.56 10.70 -25.51
CA THR A 115 -1.57 9.65 -25.77
C THR A 115 -0.32 10.26 -26.42
N GLU A 116 0.85 9.62 -26.30
CA GLU A 116 2.09 10.10 -26.93
C GLU A 116 1.99 10.20 -28.46
N GLU A 117 1.05 9.48 -29.08
CA GLU A 117 0.71 9.62 -30.50
C GLU A 117 0.14 11.01 -30.82
N THR A 118 -0.68 11.58 -29.92
CA THR A 118 -1.29 12.91 -30.10
C THR A 118 -0.28 14.07 -29.87
N LYS A 119 0.86 13.81 -29.22
CA LYS A 119 1.91 14.83 -29.02
C LYS A 119 2.83 15.04 -30.24
N ARG A 120 2.65 14.27 -31.32
CA ARG A 120 3.53 14.33 -32.50
C ARG A 120 3.09 15.32 -33.57
N ASP A 121 1.85 15.81 -33.53
CA ASP A 121 1.39 16.84 -34.46
C ASP A 121 1.57 18.23 -33.85
N ILE A 122 2.60 18.92 -34.35
CA ILE A 122 2.70 20.38 -34.26
C ILE A 122 1.91 20.91 -35.45
N ASP A 123 0.80 21.61 -35.21
CA ASP A 123 0.04 22.30 -36.24
C ASP A 123 0.49 23.78 -36.29
N PRO A 124 1.43 24.17 -37.17
CA PRO A 124 1.92 25.54 -37.21
C PRO A 124 0.86 26.47 -37.81
N MET A 125 0.18 27.25 -36.96
CA MET A 125 -0.71 28.31 -37.43
C MET A 125 0.05 29.64 -37.62
N ILE A 126 0.03 30.17 -38.85
CA ILE A 126 0.43 31.56 -39.16
C ILE A 126 -0.84 32.42 -39.17
N HIS A 127 -0.91 33.43 -38.31
CA HIS A 127 -1.93 34.47 -38.39
C HIS A 127 -1.35 35.66 -39.16
N ARG A 128 -2.02 36.04 -40.26
CA ARG A 128 -1.75 37.28 -40.99
C ARG A 128 -2.13 38.47 -40.12
N GLN A 129 -1.17 39.34 -39.79
CA GLN A 129 -1.47 40.67 -39.23
C GLN A 129 -1.81 41.60 -40.39
N ASP A 130 -3.09 41.93 -40.54
CA ASP A 130 -3.49 43.06 -41.36
C ASP A 130 -3.28 44.36 -40.56
N HIS A 131 -2.64 45.34 -41.22
CA HIS A 131 -2.42 46.70 -40.73
C HIS A 131 -3.74 47.48 -40.61
#